data_AF-A0A931SB20-F1
#
_entry.id   AF-A0A931SB20-F1
#
_cell.length_a   1.000
_cell.length_b   1.000
_cell.length_c   1.000
_cell.angle_alpha   90.00
_cell.angle_beta   90.00
_cell.angle_gamma   90.00
#
_symmetry.space_group_name_H-M   'P 1'
#
loop_
_entity.id
_entity.type
_entity.pdbx_description
1 polymer ?
#
loop_
_entity_poly.entity_id
_entity_poly.type
_entity_poly.pdbx_seq_one_letter_code
_entity_poly.pdbx_strand_id
1 'polypeptide(L)'
;WTVSGLKESFGRLEVLEVGARSGPWSALLVFLAYWLGNVCSFGPRRLAPFMGLLFMLLFGPLKIFDFIFGRIPGAEAVSAHLYILSRKSSS
;
A
#
# COMPACT_ATOMS: atom_id res chain seq x y z
N TRP A 1 -5.67 8.26 2.51
CA TRP A 1 -6.28 8.50 3.83
C TRP A 1 -5.21 8.37 4.89
N THR A 2 -5.18 9.23 5.91
CA THR A 2 -4.28 9.09 7.06
C THR A 2 -5.04 8.42 8.20
N VAL A 3 -4.32 7.78 9.14
CA VAL A 3 -4.92 7.16 10.35
C VAL A 3 -5.84 8.15 11.08
N SER A 4 -5.43 9.41 11.21
CA SER A 4 -6.21 10.46 11.88
C SER A 4 -7.52 10.76 11.15
N GLY A 5 -7.51 10.93 9.82
CA GLY A 5 -8.73 11.20 9.05
C GLY A 5 -9.68 10.00 9.01
N LEU A 6 -9.14 8.79 9.09
CA LEU A 6 -9.91 7.55 9.18
C LEU A 6 -10.55 7.41 10.58
N LYS A 7 -9.85 7.73 11.67
CA LYS A 7 -10.43 7.79 13.02
C LYS A 7 -11.54 8.83 13.14
N GLU A 8 -11.36 10.00 12.55
CA GLU A 8 -12.37 11.08 12.57
C GLU A 8 -13.65 10.67 11.83
N SER A 9 -13.51 10.02 10.67
CA SER A 9 -14.64 9.50 9.89
C SER A 9 -15.44 8.42 10.61
N PHE A 10 -14.82 7.67 11.53
CA PHE A 10 -15.43 6.59 12.28
C PHE A 10 -15.56 6.90 13.78
N GLY A 11 -15.55 8.18 14.19
CA GLY A 11 -15.50 8.60 15.60
C GLY A 11 -16.66 8.15 16.51
N ARG A 12 -17.71 7.51 15.97
CA ARG A 12 -18.81 6.88 16.73
C ARG A 12 -18.59 5.38 17.01
N LEU A 13 -17.52 4.79 16.48
CA LEU A 13 -17.19 3.38 16.63
C LEU A 13 -15.94 3.25 17.49
N GLU A 14 -15.91 2.26 18.37
CA GLU A 14 -14.74 1.98 19.20
C GLU A 14 -13.64 1.40 18.29
N VAL A 15 -12.53 2.13 18.14
CA VAL A 15 -11.40 1.72 17.30
C VAL A 15 -10.58 0.69 18.08
N LEU A 16 -10.65 -0.57 17.64
CA LEU A 16 -9.94 -1.69 18.26
C LEU A 16 -8.48 -1.77 17.78
N GLU A 17 -8.26 -1.54 16.49
CA GLU A 17 -6.93 -1.65 15.88
C GLU A 17 -6.85 -0.80 14.60
N VAL A 18 -5.69 -0.21 14.36
CA VAL A 18 -5.37 0.48 13.11
C VAL A 18 -4.02 -0.01 12.65
N GLY A 19 -3.87 -0.28 11.35
CA GLY A 19 -2.59 -0.68 10.82
C GLY A 19 -2.53 -0.67 9.30
N ALA A 20 -1.38 -1.08 8.78
CA ALA A 20 -1.14 -1.21 7.36
C ALA A 20 -1.19 -2.68 6.91
N ARG A 21 -2.02 -2.99 5.91
CA ARG A 21 -2.11 -4.34 5.32
C ARG A 21 -0.99 -4.63 4.33
N SER A 22 -0.44 -3.58 3.71
CA SER A 22 0.72 -3.64 2.82
C SER A 22 1.74 -2.62 3.30
N GLY A 23 2.98 -3.07 3.52
CA GLY A 23 4.05 -2.19 3.99
C GLY A 23 4.42 -1.12 2.95
N PRO A 24 5.28 -0.16 3.35
CA PRO A 24 5.66 0.98 2.52
C PRO A 24 6.39 0.55 1.23
N TRP A 25 7.13 -0.55 1.26
CA TRP A 25 7.83 -1.07 0.08
C TRP A 25 6.87 -1.68 -0.92
N SER A 26 5.84 -2.40 -0.48
CA SER A 26 4.78 -2.86 -1.40
C SER A 26 4.17 -1.71 -2.20
N ALA A 27 3.86 -0.59 -1.53
CA ALA A 27 3.31 0.59 -2.20
C ALA A 27 4.27 1.16 -3.24
N LEU A 28 5.53 1.35 -2.84
CA LEU A 28 6.59 1.88 -3.70
C LEU A 28 6.86 0.98 -4.92
N LEU A 29 6.94 -0.33 -4.72
CA LEU A 29 7.28 -1.28 -5.77
C LEU A 29 6.16 -1.41 -6.81
N VAL A 30 4.90 -1.38 -6.37
CA VAL A 30 3.75 -1.34 -7.29
C VAL A 30 3.79 -0.09 -8.15
N PHE A 31 3.99 1.08 -7.51
CA PHE A 31 4.11 2.34 -8.24
C PHE A 31 5.26 2.32 -9.24
N LEU A 32 6.44 1.86 -8.81
CA LEU A 32 7.64 1.78 -9.65
C LEU A 32 7.44 0.82 -10.83
N ALA A 33 6.81 -0.33 -10.61
CA ALA A 33 6.53 -1.29 -11.66
C ALA A 33 5.58 -0.74 -12.72
N TYR A 34 4.52 -0.03 -12.32
CA TYR A 34 3.62 0.62 -13.27
C TYR A 34 4.27 1.80 -13.99
N TRP A 35 5.09 2.58 -13.28
CA TRP A 35 5.79 3.71 -13.86
C TRP A 35 6.81 3.25 -14.92
N LEU A 36 7.69 2.30 -14.56
CA LEU A 36 8.62 1.69 -15.51
C LEU A 36 7.90 0.92 -16.62
N GLY A 37 6.80 0.24 -16.30
CA GLY A 37 5.97 -0.43 -17.30
C GLY A 37 5.47 0.53 -18.38
N ASN A 38 5.06 1.74 -17.99
CA ASN A 38 4.67 2.79 -18.94
C ASN A 38 5.88 3.36 -19.70
N VAL A 39 6.97 3.72 -19.01
CA VAL A 39 8.17 4.31 -19.65
C VAL A 39 8.80 3.33 -20.65
N CYS A 40 9.01 2.08 -20.24
CA CYS A 40 9.62 1.03 -21.06
C CYS A 40 8.66 0.44 -22.09
N SER A 41 7.37 0.78 -22.06
CA SER A 41 6.48 0.39 -23.16
C SER A 41 6.82 1.13 -24.45
N PHE A 42 7.48 2.30 -24.40
CA PHE A 42 7.80 3.13 -25.57
C PHE A 42 6.59 3.45 -26.47
N GLY A 43 5.38 3.53 -25.90
CA GLY A 43 4.19 4.05 -26.59
C GLY A 43 2.97 3.13 -26.74
N PRO A 44 3.08 1.81 -27.02
CA PRO A 44 1.92 0.93 -27.13
C PRO A 44 1.31 0.67 -25.76
N ARG A 45 0.09 1.20 -25.54
CA ARG A 45 -0.69 1.01 -24.30
C ARG A 45 -0.93 -0.46 -23.92
N ARG A 46 -0.82 -1.38 -24.88
CA ARG A 46 -0.98 -2.84 -24.66
C ARG A 46 0.27 -3.50 -24.06
N LEU A 47 1.46 -2.92 -24.23
CA LEU A 47 2.69 -3.46 -23.65
C LEU A 47 2.89 -3.03 -22.19
N ALA A 48 2.37 -1.87 -21.81
CA ALA A 48 2.56 -1.32 -20.46
C ALA A 48 2.11 -2.27 -19.33
N PRO A 49 0.96 -2.99 -19.41
CA PRO A 49 0.55 -3.96 -18.39
C PRO A 49 1.49 -5.16 -18.31
N PHE A 50 1.98 -5.64 -19.46
CA PHE A 50 2.91 -6.78 -19.53
C PHE A 50 4.28 -6.41 -18.96
N MET A 51 4.81 -5.23 -19.32
CA MET A 51 6.03 -4.69 -18.72
C MET A 51 5.85 -4.43 -17.22
N GLY A 52 4.70 -3.92 -16.79
CA GLY A 52 4.36 -3.76 -15.37
C GLY A 52 4.40 -5.08 -14.60
N LEU A 53 3.83 -6.15 -15.16
CA LEU A 53 3.92 -7.51 -14.61
C LEU A 53 5.36 -8.02 -14.52
N LEU A 54 6.16 -7.78 -15.56
CA LEU A 54 7.58 -8.14 -15.56
C LEU A 54 8.35 -7.42 -14.45
N PHE A 55 8.14 -6.12 -14.28
CA PHE A 55 8.76 -5.35 -13.20
C PHE A 55 8.23 -5.76 -11.83
N MET A 56 6.95 -6.10 -11.70
CA MET A 56 6.40 -6.68 -10.46
C MET A 56 7.08 -8.00 -10.09
N LEU A 57 7.35 -8.87 -11.06
CA LEU A 57 8.08 -10.11 -10.83
C LEU A 57 9.53 -9.83 -10.41
N LEU A 58 10.19 -8.91 -11.12
CA LEU A 58 11.57 -8.52 -10.85
C LEU A 58 11.74 -7.89 -9.45
N PHE A 59 10.78 -7.06 -9.04
CA PHE A 59 10.80 -6.37 -7.75
C PHE A 59 10.13 -7.16 -6.62
N GLY A 60 9.45 -8.26 -6.93
CA GLY A 60 8.80 -9.14 -5.95
C GLY A 60 9.69 -9.50 -4.76
N PRO A 61 10.97 -9.89 -4.97
CA PRO A 61 11.89 -10.19 -3.86
C PRO A 61 12.17 -9.01 -2.91
N LEU A 62 12.15 -7.77 -3.41
CA LEU A 62 12.38 -6.57 -2.61
C LEU A 62 11.25 -6.32 -1.61
N LYS A 63 10.11 -7.00 -1.76
CA LYS A 63 9.01 -6.98 -0.80
C LYS A 63 9.43 -7.49 0.59
N ILE A 64 10.55 -8.21 0.71
CA ILE A 64 11.11 -8.58 2.02
C ILE A 64 11.39 -7.36 2.91
N PHE A 65 11.66 -6.20 2.31
CA PHE A 65 11.84 -4.96 3.05
C PHE A 65 10.56 -4.49 3.75
N ASP A 66 9.36 -4.92 3.34
CA ASP A 66 8.15 -4.64 4.12
C ASP A 66 8.22 -5.25 5.52
N PHE A 67 8.88 -6.40 5.70
CA PHE A 67 9.02 -7.01 7.02
C PHE A 67 9.94 -6.21 7.94
N ILE A 68 10.95 -5.55 7.36
CA ILE A 68 11.93 -4.76 8.10
C ILE A 68 11.38 -3.36 8.36
N PHE A 69 10.95 -2.67 7.31
CA PHE A 69 10.52 -1.27 7.36
C PHE A 69 9.08 -1.11 7.85
N GLY A 70 8.25 -2.16 7.78
CA GLY A 70 6.90 -2.16 8.35
C GLY A 70 6.86 -2.05 9.87
N ARG A 71 7.99 -2.28 10.57
CA ARG A 71 8.11 -2.10 12.02
C ARG A 71 8.56 -0.70 12.44
N ILE A 72 8.91 0.17 11.50
CA ILE A 72 9.38 1.52 11.82
C ILE A 72 8.18 2.39 12.21
N PRO A 73 8.27 3.17 13.31
CA PRO A 73 7.22 4.12 13.68
C PRO A 73 6.89 5.06 12.53
N GLY A 74 5.63 5.10 12.12
CA GLY A 74 5.18 5.93 10.99
C GLY A 74 5.20 5.25 9.62
N ALA A 75 5.58 3.98 9.52
CA ALA A 75 5.47 3.21 8.27
C ALA A 75 4.04 3.21 7.69
N GLU A 76 3.04 3.27 8.56
CA GLU A 76 1.62 3.38 8.21
C GLU A 76 1.30 4.63 7.38
N ALA A 77 2.05 5.73 7.54
CA ALA A 77 1.83 6.97 6.79
C ALA A 77 2.12 6.81 5.30
N VAL A 78 2.95 5.83 4.93
CA VAL A 78 3.41 5.58 3.55
C VAL A 78 2.87 4.26 2.98
N SER A 79 2.08 3.54 3.77
CA SER A 79 1.48 2.27 3.37
C SER A 79 0.30 2.46 2.42
N ALA A 80 0.26 1.67 1.35
CA ALA A 80 -0.79 1.74 0.32
C ALA A 80 -2.20 1.37 0.82
N HIS A 81 -2.30 0.58 1.90
CA HIS A 81 -3.58 0.12 2.45
C HIS A 81 -3.58 0.25 3.96
N LEU A 82 -4.26 1.27 4.46
CA LEU A 82 -4.63 1.38 5.87
C LEU A 82 -5.93 0.61 6.11
N TYR A 83 -6.01 -0.10 7.23
CA TYR A 83 -7.23 -0.69 7.71
C TYR A 83 -7.55 -0.17 9.12
N ILE A 84 -8.85 -0.09 9.43
CA ILE A 84 -9.34 0.15 10.79
C ILE A 84 -10.29 -0.98 11.14
N LEU A 85 -10.00 -1.67 12.24
CA LEU A 85 -10.94 -2.54 12.92
C LEU A 85 -11.69 -1.70 13.94
N SER A 86 -13.00 -1.61 13.78
CA SER A 86 -13.86 -0.88 14.71
C SER A 86 -15.04 -1.73 15.13
N ARG A 87 -15.45 -1.62 16.40
CA ARG A 87 -16.62 -2.30 16.94
C ARG A 87 -17.81 -1.34 16.87
N LYS A 88 -18.93 -1.84 16.31
CA LYS A 88 -20.21 -1.15 16.41
C LYS A 88 -20.65 -1.14 17.87
N SER A 89 -20.70 0.04 18.49
CA SER A 89 -21.32 0.19 19.79
C SER A 89 -22.80 -0.16 19.63
N SER A 90 -23.21 -1.30 20.19
CA SER A 90 -24.63 -1.67 20.28
C SER A 90 -25.24 -0.85 21.42
N SER A 91 -25.75 0.32 21.09
CA SER A 91 -26.81 0.97 21.88
C SER A 91 -28.16 0.38 21.47
#